data_AF-A0A1F5UN81-F1
#
_entry.id   AF-A0A1F5UN81-F1
#
_cell.length_a   1.000
_cell.length_b   1.000
_cell.length_c   1.000
_cell.angle_alpha   90.00
_cell.angle_beta   90.00
_cell.angle_gamma   90.00
#
_symmetry.space_group_name_H-M   'P 1'
#
loop_
_entity.id
_entity.type
_entity.pdbx_description
1 polymer ?
#
loop_
_entity_poly.entity_id
_entity_poly.type
_entity_poly.pdbx_seq_one_letter_code
_entity_poly.pdbx_strand_id
1 'polypeptide(L)' 'MRLQEASPAQIRERGLEVLAKALGPIGMVRFLQQFEMGSGNYTRDRERWLKDVTVGGAMMEIKKRRKKAAR' A
#
# COMPACT_ATOMS: atom_id res chain seq x y z
N MET A 1 12.65 -4.50 -22.47
CA MET A 1 12.91 -5.83 -21.86
C MET A 1 11.80 -6.78 -22.30
N ARG A 2 12.11 -7.93 -22.90
CA ARG A 2 11.11 -8.96 -23.21
C ARG A 2 10.78 -9.72 -21.92
N LEU A 3 9.50 -10.00 -21.67
CA LEU A 3 9.05 -10.75 -20.48
C LEU A 3 9.68 -12.15 -20.36
N GLN A 4 10.17 -12.70 -21.47
CA GLN A 4 10.83 -14.02 -21.53
C GLN A 4 12.21 -14.05 -20.86
N GLU A 5 12.83 -12.89 -20.58
CA GLU A 5 14.15 -12.78 -19.94
C GLU A 5 14.07 -12.19 -18.53
N ALA A 6 12.86 -11.89 -18.04
CA ALA A 6 12.66 -11.27 -16.75
C ALA A 6 12.74 -12.30 -15.62
N SER A 7 13.48 -11.95 -14.57
CA SER A 7 13.46 -12.73 -13.34
C SER A 7 12.05 -12.75 -12.74
N PRO A 8 11.70 -13.77 -11.93
CA PRO A 8 10.41 -13.81 -11.25
C PRO A 8 10.11 -12.55 -10.44
N ALA A 9 11.13 -11.91 -9.86
CA ALA A 9 10.99 -10.65 -9.14
C ALA A 9 10.56 -9.50 -10.06
N GLN A 10 11.18 -9.37 -11.24
CA GLN A 10 10.84 -8.34 -12.22
C GLN A 10 9.44 -8.56 -12.82
N ILE A 11 9.06 -9.81 -13.06
CA ILE A 11 7.69 -10.15 -13.50
C ILE A 11 6.68 -9.75 -12.43
N ARG A 12 6.97 -10.04 -11.16
CA ARG A 12 6.10 -9.70 -10.03
C ARG A 12 5.95 -8.19 -9.88
N GLU A 13 7.04 -7.45 -9.90
CA GLU A 13 7.04 -5.99 -9.82
C GLU A 13 6.18 -5.39 -10.95
N ARG A 14 6.40 -5.83 -12.19
CA ARG A 14 5.63 -5.35 -13.33
C ARG A 14 4.14 -5.72 -13.24
N GLY A 15 3.83 -6.91 -12.75
CA GLY A 15 2.45 -7.35 -12.51
C GLY A 15 1.74 -6.47 -11.48
N LEU A 16 2.43 -6.14 -10.38
CA LEU A 16 1.90 -5.25 -9.35
C LEU A 16 1.63 -3.84 -9.89
N GLU A 17 2.53 -3.30 -10.72
CA GLU A 17 2.31 -1.99 -11.36
C GLU A 17 1.05 -1.97 -12.25
N VAL A 18 0.87 -3.02 -13.05
CA VAL A 18 -0.29 -3.14 -13.94
C VAL A 18 -1.58 -3.27 -13.14
N LEU A 19 -1.59 -4.12 -12.10
CA LEU A 19 -2.75 -4.27 -11.21
C LEU A 19 -3.08 -2.97 -10.48
N ALA A 20 -2.09 -2.28 -9.94
CA ALA A 20 -2.27 -0.99 -9.27
C ALA A 20 -2.88 0.06 -10.22
N LYS A 21 -2.41 0.11 -11.46
CA LYS A 21 -2.92 1.05 -12.47
C LYS A 21 -4.36 0.73 -12.89
N ALA A 22 -4.71 -0.56 -13.02
CA ALA A 22 -6.01 -0.99 -13.50
C ALA A 22 -7.10 -0.96 -12.40
N LEU A 23 -6.76 -1.36 -11.18
CA LEU A 23 -7.72 -1.57 -10.09
C LEU A 23 -7.65 -0.49 -9.00
N GLY A 24 -6.64 0.39 -9.07
CA GLY A 24 -6.26 1.24 -7.95
C GLY A 24 -5.63 0.43 -6.79
N PRO A 25 -5.07 1.12 -5.78
CA PRO A 25 -4.33 0.47 -4.71
C PRO A 25 -5.21 -0.47 -3.86
N ILE A 26 -6.47 -0.08 -3.59
CA ILE A 26 -7.39 -0.89 -2.80
C ILE A 26 -7.82 -2.15 -3.57
N GLY A 27 -8.17 -2.00 -4.85
CA GLY A 27 -8.58 -3.11 -5.70
C GLY A 27 -7.45 -4.12 -5.91
N MET A 28 -6.23 -3.64 -6.13
CA MET A 28 -5.04 -4.50 -6.22
C MET A 28 -4.85 -5.34 -4.95
N VAL A 29 -4.88 -4.72 -3.76
CA VAL A 29 -4.68 -5.45 -2.50
C VAL A 29 -5.76 -6.53 -2.32
N ARG A 30 -7.03 -6.20 -2.58
CA ARG A 30 -8.12 -7.18 -2.49
C ARG A 30 -7.97 -8.32 -3.48
N PHE A 31 -7.52 -8.05 -4.70
CA PHE A 31 -7.23 -9.07 -5.70
C PHE A 31 -6.12 -10.02 -5.23
N LEU A 32 -5.00 -9.50 -4.72
CA LEU A 32 -3.91 -10.32 -4.21
C LEU A 32 -4.35 -11.21 -3.03
N GLN A 33 -5.21 -10.69 -2.15
CA GLN A 33 -5.78 -11.44 -1.03
C GLN A 33 -6.64 -12.65 -1.45
N GLN A 34 -7.08 -12.74 -2.72
CA GLN A 34 -7.80 -13.90 -3.23
C GLN A 34 -6.89 -15.12 -3.43
N PHE A 35 -5.59 -14.90 -3.62
CA PHE A 35 -4.61 -15.94 -3.91
C PHE A 35 -3.72 -16.25 -2.71
N GLU A 36 -3.56 -15.30 -1.80
CA GLU A 36 -2.72 -15.43 -0.61
C GLU A 36 -3.43 -14.81 0.60
N MET A 37 -3.54 -15.55 1.72
CA MET A 37 -4.09 -15.00 2.96
C MET A 37 -3.20 -13.91 3.60
N GLY A 38 -1.97 -13.75 3.11
CA GLY A 38 -0.94 -12.94 3.75
C GLY A 38 -0.45 -13.56 5.06
N SER A 39 0.37 -12.82 5.79
CA SER A 39 0.88 -13.23 7.09
C SER A 39 0.92 -12.04 8.06
N GLY A 40 0.96 -12.33 9.37
CA GLY A 40 1.01 -11.32 10.42
C GLY A 40 -0.33 -11.14 11.16
N ASN A 41 -0.32 -10.24 12.15
CA ASN A 41 -1.49 -9.92 12.97
C ASN A 41 -1.70 -8.41 12.95
N TYR A 42 -2.42 -7.93 11.93
CA TYR A 42 -2.68 -6.51 11.75
C TYR A 42 -3.35 -5.88 12.98
N THR A 43 -4.22 -6.60 13.68
CA THR A 43 -4.86 -6.08 14.90
C THR A 43 -3.82 -5.72 15.96
N ARG A 44 -2.91 -6.65 16.27
CA ARG A 44 -1.83 -6.44 17.23
C ARG A 44 -0.86 -5.35 16.77
N ASP A 45 -0.48 -5.36 15.50
CA ASP A 45 0.50 -4.42 14.96
C ASP A 45 -0.10 -3.01 14.87
N ARG A 46 -1.38 -2.90 14.52
CA ARG A 46 -2.16 -1.65 14.50
C ARG A 46 -2.23 -1.03 15.88
N GLU A 47 -2.50 -1.81 16.92
CA GLU A 47 -2.50 -1.30 18.30
C GLU A 47 -1.14 -0.70 18.65
N ARG A 48 -0.04 -1.38 18.32
CA ARG A 48 1.31 -0.87 18.58
C ARG A 48 1.61 0.44 17.83
N TRP A 49 1.22 0.54 16.56
CA TRP A 49 1.56 1.71 15.73
C TRP A 49 0.64 2.91 15.93
N LEU A 50 -0.64 2.67 16.21
CA LEU A 50 -1.67 3.70 16.22
C LEU A 50 -2.19 4.02 17.62
N LYS A 51 -1.64 3.43 18.68
CA LYS A 51 -2.04 3.66 20.08
C LYS A 51 -2.28 5.13 20.40
N ASP A 52 -1.34 5.99 20.01
CA ASP A 52 -1.35 7.41 20.32
C ASP A 52 -1.80 8.29 19.14
N VAL A 53 -2.26 7.66 18.04
CA VAL A 53 -2.70 8.36 16.83
C VAL A 53 -4.21 8.56 16.88
N THR A 54 -4.63 9.80 17.09
CA THR A 54 -6.03 10.19 16.94
C THR A 54 -6.36 10.60 15.51
N VAL A 55 -7.61 10.43 15.10
CA VAL A 55 -8.09 10.90 13.79
C VAL A 55 -7.86 12.41 13.62
N GLY A 56 -8.13 13.19 14.68
CA GLY A 56 -7.86 14.63 14.68
C GLY A 56 -6.38 14.95 14.46
N GLY A 57 -5.48 14.25 15.16
CA GLY A 57 -4.04 14.38 15.00
C GLY A 57 -3.57 14.05 13.58
N ALA A 58 -4.05 12.95 13.01
CA ALA A 58 -3.75 12.56 11.64
C ALA A 58 -4.22 13.61 10.62
N MET A 59 -5.44 14.15 10.80
CA MET A 59 -5.98 15.19 9.92
C MET A 59 -5.19 16.49 9.99
N MET A 60 -4.72 16.90 11.18
CA MET A 60 -3.86 18.07 11.34
C MET A 60 -2.54 17.91 10.60
N GLU A 61 -1.89 16.75 10.73
CA GLU A 61 -0.63 16.45 10.06
C GLU A 61 -0.79 16.43 8.53
N ILE A 62 -1.87 15.85 8.01
CA ILE A 62 -2.20 15.88 6.58
C ILE A 62 -2.34 17.33 6.08
N LYS A 63 -3.08 18.19 6.80
CA LYS A 63 -3.24 19.60 6.44
C LYS A 63 -1.89 20.34 6.47
N LYS A 64 -1.04 20.09 7.47
CA LYS A 64 0.30 20.69 7.58
C LYS A 64 1.18 20.32 6.41
N ARG A 65 1.21 19.03 6.01
CA ARG A 65 1.98 18.56 4.85
C ARG A 65 1.51 19.18 3.53
N ARG A 66 0.20 19.27 3.31
CA ARG A 66 -0.37 19.94 2.13
C ARG A 66 0.03 21.41 2.05
N LYS A 67 0.01 22.14 3.17
CA LYS A 67 0.47 23.54 3.23
C LYS A 67 1.97 23.67 2.94
N LYS A 68 2.80 22.71 3.37
CA LYS A 68 4.24 22.70 3.07
C LYS A 68 4.51 22.42 1.59
N ALA A 69 3.78 21.49 0.97
CA ALA A 69 3.94 21.15 -0.44
C ALA A 69 3.43 22.23 -1.40
N ALA A 70 2.54 23.10 -0.93
CA ALA A 70 2.04 24.26 -1.68
C ALA A 70 2.90 25.53 -1.53
N ARG A 71 3.99 25.46 -0.75
CA ARG A 71 5.00 26.51 -0.61
C ARG A 71 6.22 26.12 -1.44
#